data_AF-A0A957Y7S5-F1
#
_entry.id   AF-A0A957Y7S5-F1
#
_cell.length_a   1.000
_cell.length_b   1.000
_cell.length_c   1.000
_cell.angle_alpha   90.00
_cell.angle_beta   90.00
_cell.angle_gamma   90.00
#
_symmetry.space_group_name_H-M   'P 1'
#
loop_
_entity.id
_entity.type
_entity.pdbx_description
1 polymer ?
#
loop_
_entity_poly.entity_id
_entity_poly.type
_entity_poly.pdbx_seq_one_letter_code
_entity_poly.pdbx_strand_id
1 'polypeptide(L)'
;APARSQAEARALCDEVSAAIGFDETLHFLAQWVRASLWPDVPAPAFVPMVPPHEADGPLIEQLVKRVGGWSYDRELIISRGLDPDVEDPDHPRARPDMGGTIGIYQGTGPGQGVYHGGGQGTGSGDDDNRSTTRYLAELDGPYLVVYGSHHPVEGMEALDQYLSVYSNYSYPEYRYSSLWLLMGYVVQYPLNDGDPWVQEAVERILTAALGGPSVEFEAGLPIALTSLRARGGDAVARQALIDQARQLQNQASALKPGREQEGSDTWARYKRMMLANAQAIGWLLGDAGLAGQVLHDALGLANSGFAGFQAPACLALAEAIRVCQPADQAAIDEALDWALRAAHNIQDPSFCARMTARVNAMRQYWWPSFSVRERFGRLADAVWLPEFASLHRIGYDYAGRNPDALTLPDWAREASTFDELARLYQRPVEDLRQLNGGEHPLNDGDEVAVPDPGFLPHLAARLAAEILATADSGLEPMEPLPWLRALVPYAVRSPTALDAVLTRLVLAQCRWNPPPDSRLADALDAVLARRPPVV
;
A
#
# COMPACT_ATOMS: atom_id res chain seq x y z
N ALA A 1 35.80 -16.12 -8.11
CA ALA A 1 36.24 -16.96 -6.96
C ALA A 1 37.76 -17.19 -6.98
N PRO A 2 38.45 -17.26 -5.83
CA PRO A 2 39.87 -17.67 -5.78
C PRO A 2 40.04 -19.05 -6.43
N ALA A 3 41.15 -19.30 -7.13
CA ALA A 3 41.39 -20.55 -7.87
C ALA A 3 41.15 -21.82 -7.04
N ARG A 4 41.48 -21.78 -5.74
CA ARG A 4 41.31 -22.90 -4.78
C ARG A 4 39.86 -23.29 -4.48
N SER A 5 38.89 -22.42 -4.77
CA SER A 5 37.46 -22.63 -4.45
C SER A 5 36.57 -22.67 -5.70
N GLN A 6 37.16 -22.72 -6.90
CA GLN A 6 36.40 -22.71 -8.15
C GLN A 6 35.55 -23.99 -8.32
N ALA A 7 36.06 -25.16 -7.92
CA ALA A 7 35.31 -26.41 -8.02
C ALA A 7 34.09 -26.44 -7.09
N GLU A 8 34.25 -25.97 -5.86
CA GLU A 8 33.16 -25.84 -4.88
C GLU A 8 32.12 -24.80 -5.34
N ALA A 9 32.57 -23.66 -5.87
CA ALA A 9 31.68 -22.63 -6.42
C ALA A 9 30.88 -23.14 -7.63
N ARG A 10 31.49 -23.95 -8.51
CA ARG A 10 30.80 -24.61 -9.64
C ARG A 10 29.76 -25.61 -9.14
N ALA A 11 30.12 -26.47 -8.18
CA ALA A 11 29.19 -27.42 -7.60
C ALA A 11 27.97 -26.72 -6.96
N LEU A 12 28.18 -25.65 -6.20
CA LEU A 12 27.10 -24.86 -5.61
C LEU A 12 26.24 -24.17 -6.67
N CYS A 13 26.84 -23.61 -7.73
CA CYS A 13 26.06 -23.00 -8.82
C CYS A 13 25.20 -24.02 -9.56
N ASP A 14 25.70 -25.24 -9.76
CA ASP A 14 24.92 -26.31 -10.40
C ASP A 14 23.80 -26.83 -9.48
N GLU A 15 24.02 -26.89 -8.16
CA GLU A 15 22.98 -27.19 -7.16
C GLU A 15 21.87 -26.12 -7.17
N VAL A 16 22.24 -24.84 -7.14
CA VAL A 16 21.28 -23.72 -7.23
C VAL A 16 20.53 -23.77 -8.56
N SER A 17 21.22 -24.01 -9.67
CA SER A 17 20.59 -24.13 -11.00
C SER A 17 19.55 -25.26 -11.04
N ALA A 18 19.83 -26.40 -10.39
CA ALA A 18 18.89 -27.51 -10.30
C ALA A 18 17.66 -27.19 -9.42
N ALA A 19 17.80 -26.29 -8.44
CA ALA A 19 16.73 -25.90 -7.53
C ALA A 19 15.79 -24.80 -8.09
N ILE A 20 16.24 -24.02 -9.09
CA ILE A 20 15.47 -22.91 -9.68
C ILE A 20 14.17 -23.39 -10.38
N GLY A 21 14.08 -24.65 -10.82
CA GLY A 21 12.86 -25.20 -11.42
C GLY A 21 12.64 -24.75 -12.86
N PHE A 22 11.45 -24.23 -13.20
CA PHE A 22 11.11 -23.74 -14.56
C PHE A 22 11.01 -22.22 -14.66
N ASP A 23 11.47 -21.50 -13.63
CA ASP A 23 11.38 -20.05 -13.61
C ASP A 23 12.44 -19.41 -14.52
N GLU A 24 11.97 -18.71 -15.56
CA GLU A 24 12.80 -18.15 -16.62
C GLU A 24 13.63 -16.94 -16.13
N THR A 25 13.05 -16.08 -15.29
CA THR A 25 13.74 -14.93 -14.68
C THR A 25 14.95 -15.40 -13.86
N LEU A 26 14.74 -16.41 -13.03
CA LEU A 26 15.82 -16.99 -12.21
C LEU A 26 16.87 -17.71 -13.07
N HIS A 27 16.48 -18.33 -14.18
CA HIS A 27 17.43 -18.91 -15.13
C HIS A 27 18.34 -17.84 -15.77
N PHE A 28 17.79 -16.71 -16.19
CA PHE A 28 18.59 -15.60 -16.74
C PHE A 28 19.50 -14.97 -15.69
N LEU A 29 19.01 -14.78 -14.46
CA LEU A 29 19.85 -14.33 -13.35
C LEU A 29 21.01 -15.29 -13.09
N ALA A 30 20.75 -16.60 -13.11
CA ALA A 30 21.79 -17.61 -12.96
C ALA A 30 22.84 -17.52 -14.09
N GLN A 31 22.45 -17.26 -15.34
CA GLN A 31 23.40 -17.07 -16.44
C GLN A 31 24.34 -15.88 -16.21
N TRP A 32 23.82 -14.75 -15.72
CA TRP A 32 24.65 -13.61 -15.32
C TRP A 32 25.63 -13.99 -14.22
N VAL A 33 25.15 -14.58 -13.11
CA VAL A 33 26.02 -15.03 -12.00
C VAL A 33 27.13 -15.95 -12.47
N ARG A 34 26.84 -16.88 -13.40
CA ARG A 34 27.83 -17.79 -14.00
C ARG A 34 28.89 -17.00 -14.79
N ALA A 35 28.49 -16.02 -15.60
CA ALA A 35 29.40 -15.19 -16.38
C ALA A 35 30.31 -14.32 -15.49
N SER A 36 29.78 -13.71 -14.43
CA SER A 36 30.59 -12.87 -13.51
C SER A 36 31.56 -13.71 -12.67
N LEU A 37 31.20 -14.96 -12.34
CA LEU A 37 32.06 -15.85 -11.54
C LEU A 37 33.18 -16.51 -12.36
N TRP A 38 32.98 -16.72 -13.67
CA TRP A 38 33.87 -17.52 -14.51
C TRP A 38 34.22 -16.80 -15.81
N PRO A 39 35.50 -16.39 -15.98
CA PRO A 39 35.95 -15.68 -17.19
C PRO A 39 35.77 -16.46 -18.50
N ASP A 40 35.62 -17.79 -18.43
CA ASP A 40 35.40 -18.68 -19.57
C ASP A 40 33.93 -18.77 -20.00
N VAL A 41 33.00 -18.21 -19.22
CA VAL A 41 31.58 -18.18 -19.55
C VAL A 41 31.22 -16.79 -20.09
N PRO A 42 30.79 -16.69 -21.36
CA PRO A 42 30.39 -15.39 -21.90
C PRO A 42 29.14 -14.87 -21.20
N ALA A 43 29.04 -13.55 -21.07
CA ALA A 43 27.81 -12.90 -20.64
C ALA A 43 26.65 -13.30 -21.57
N PRO A 44 25.43 -13.48 -21.03
CA PRO A 44 24.28 -13.78 -21.86
C PRO A 44 23.97 -12.60 -22.78
N ALA A 45 23.61 -12.91 -24.03
CA ALA A 45 23.27 -11.91 -25.03
C ALA A 45 21.77 -11.98 -25.33
N PHE A 46 21.10 -10.85 -25.20
CA PHE A 46 19.65 -10.73 -25.40
C PHE A 46 19.35 -9.76 -26.53
N VAL A 47 18.24 -9.99 -27.22
CA VAL A 47 17.73 -9.08 -28.24
C VAL A 47 16.86 -8.04 -27.54
N PRO A 48 17.07 -6.73 -27.78
CA PRO A 48 16.20 -5.69 -27.23
C PRO A 48 14.73 -5.97 -27.60
N MET A 49 13.86 -5.98 -26.60
CA MET A 49 12.41 -6.15 -26.80
C MET A 49 11.75 -4.95 -27.47
N VAL A 50 12.38 -3.79 -27.35
CA VAL A 50 11.95 -2.51 -27.93
C VAL A 50 13.12 -1.90 -28.71
N PRO A 51 12.88 -1.25 -29.86
CA PRO A 51 13.92 -0.51 -30.58
C PRO A 51 14.55 0.59 -29.71
N PRO A 52 15.89 0.72 -29.67
CA PRO A 52 16.58 1.73 -28.85
C PRO A 52 16.11 3.18 -29.02
N HIS A 53 15.76 3.57 -30.24
CA HIS A 53 15.30 4.93 -30.55
C HIS A 53 13.87 5.22 -30.06
N GLU A 54 13.14 4.19 -29.61
CA GLU A 54 11.82 4.32 -29.02
C GLU A 54 11.88 4.51 -27.50
N ALA A 55 12.95 4.07 -26.84
CA ALA A 55 13.20 4.26 -25.41
C ALA A 55 14.13 5.46 -25.17
N ASP A 56 13.63 6.69 -25.34
CA ASP A 56 14.39 7.92 -25.13
C ASP A 56 14.02 8.67 -23.85
N GLY A 57 14.87 9.63 -23.46
CA GLY A 57 14.70 10.40 -22.21
C GLY A 57 13.31 11.02 -22.04
N PRO A 58 12.73 11.69 -23.06
CA PRO A 58 11.37 12.22 -22.99
C PRO A 58 10.32 11.16 -22.66
N LEU A 59 10.40 9.97 -23.28
CA LEU A 59 9.48 8.89 -22.95
C LEU A 59 9.67 8.44 -21.50
N ILE A 60 10.91 8.19 -21.07
CA ILE A 60 11.20 7.71 -19.71
C ILE A 60 10.67 8.67 -18.64
N GLU A 61 10.80 9.98 -18.86
CA GLU A 61 10.21 10.98 -17.97
C GLU A 61 8.68 10.82 -17.85
N GLN A 62 8.00 10.51 -18.96
CA GLN A 62 6.56 10.26 -18.94
C GLN A 62 6.21 8.92 -18.28
N LEU A 63 7.03 7.88 -18.41
CA LEU A 63 6.82 6.60 -17.74
C LEU A 63 6.96 6.73 -16.22
N VAL A 64 7.95 7.49 -15.74
CA VAL A 64 8.09 7.79 -14.30
C VAL A 64 6.89 8.58 -13.77
N LYS A 65 6.42 9.58 -14.54
CA LYS A 65 5.19 10.32 -14.20
C LYS A 65 3.97 9.39 -14.17
N ARG A 66 3.84 8.53 -15.18
CA ARG A 66 2.75 7.57 -15.33
C ARG A 66 2.68 6.62 -14.15
N VAL A 67 3.79 5.97 -13.77
CA VAL A 67 3.78 5.04 -12.62
C VAL A 67 3.48 5.74 -11.30
N GLY A 68 3.91 6.99 -11.14
CA GLY A 68 3.63 7.78 -9.94
C GLY A 68 2.25 8.45 -9.92
N GLY A 69 1.39 8.20 -10.91
CA GLY A 69 0.07 8.84 -11.02
C GLY A 69 0.09 10.35 -11.28
N TRP A 70 1.14 10.87 -11.93
CA TRP A 70 1.26 12.28 -12.33
C TRP A 70 0.68 12.47 -13.74
N SER A 71 0.34 13.71 -14.11
CA SER A 71 -0.02 14.01 -15.50
C SER A 71 1.16 13.74 -16.44
N TYR A 72 0.93 13.00 -17.52
CA TYR A 72 1.93 12.66 -18.53
C TYR A 72 1.44 12.93 -19.96
N ASP A 73 2.37 13.05 -20.90
CA ASP A 73 2.10 13.26 -22.32
C ASP A 73 1.61 11.97 -22.99
N ARG A 74 0.29 11.86 -23.15
CA ARG A 74 -0.36 10.71 -23.77
C ARG A 74 -0.09 10.58 -25.26
N GLU A 75 0.08 11.68 -25.97
CA GLU A 75 0.37 11.63 -27.41
C GLU A 75 1.75 10.99 -27.62
N LEU A 76 2.71 11.34 -26.77
CA LEU A 76 4.00 10.69 -26.74
C LEU A 76 3.89 9.20 -26.43
N ILE A 77 3.14 8.79 -25.39
CA ILE A 77 2.92 7.37 -25.06
C ILE A 77 2.33 6.60 -26.26
N ILE A 78 1.26 7.11 -26.89
CA ILE A 78 0.63 6.51 -28.08
C ILE A 78 1.64 6.38 -29.22
N SER A 79 2.42 7.44 -29.47
CA SER A 79 3.38 7.47 -30.58
C SER A 79 4.45 6.39 -30.47
N ARG A 80 4.66 5.85 -29.26
CA ARG A 80 5.62 4.77 -28.97
C ARG A 80 4.96 3.39 -28.95
N GLY A 81 3.72 3.28 -29.41
CA GLY A 81 2.99 2.00 -29.42
C GLY A 81 2.67 1.46 -28.02
N LEU A 82 2.87 2.28 -26.99
CA LEU A 82 2.39 2.00 -25.65
C LEU A 82 0.92 2.40 -25.59
N ASP A 83 0.13 1.56 -24.93
CA ASP A 83 -1.26 1.89 -24.68
C ASP A 83 -1.33 3.01 -23.63
N PRO A 84 -1.76 4.25 -23.98
CA PRO A 84 -1.94 5.34 -23.01
C PRO A 84 -3.15 5.12 -22.09
N ASP A 85 -3.98 4.13 -22.45
CA ASP A 85 -5.20 3.73 -21.80
C ASP A 85 -5.05 2.34 -21.16
N VAL A 86 -3.86 1.70 -21.19
CA VAL A 86 -3.52 0.73 -20.15
C VAL A 86 -3.46 1.55 -18.89
N GLU A 87 -4.57 1.45 -18.17
CA GLU A 87 -4.85 2.32 -17.06
C GLU A 87 -3.71 2.14 -16.09
N ASP A 88 -3.05 3.25 -15.76
CA ASP A 88 -2.49 3.36 -14.43
C ASP A 88 -3.64 2.97 -13.52
N PRO A 89 -3.53 1.84 -12.78
CA PRO A 89 -4.63 1.35 -11.96
C PRO A 89 -5.23 2.51 -11.18
N ASP A 90 -4.41 3.45 -10.71
CA ASP A 90 -4.80 4.54 -9.84
C ASP A 90 -5.49 5.75 -10.51
N HIS A 91 -5.49 5.87 -11.85
CA HIS A 91 -6.11 7.00 -12.58
C HIS A 91 -6.87 6.58 -13.86
N PRO A 92 -8.00 5.89 -13.71
CA PRO A 92 -8.77 5.43 -14.85
C PRO A 92 -9.74 6.54 -15.33
N ARG A 93 -10.11 6.54 -16.62
CA ARG A 93 -10.91 7.60 -17.26
C ARG A 93 -12.31 7.10 -17.62
N ALA A 94 -13.33 7.93 -17.37
CA ALA A 94 -14.68 7.70 -17.84
C ALA A 94 -14.73 7.87 -19.38
N ARG A 95 -14.83 6.75 -20.11
CA ARG A 95 -15.28 6.78 -21.52
C ARG A 95 -16.74 6.34 -21.61
N PRO A 96 -17.65 7.21 -22.10
CA PRO A 96 -19.07 6.86 -22.25
C PRO A 96 -19.38 5.86 -23.37
N ASP A 97 -18.42 5.53 -24.23
CA ASP A 97 -18.62 4.85 -25.52
C ASP A 97 -17.90 3.50 -25.66
N MET A 98 -17.05 3.13 -24.71
CA MET A 98 -16.33 1.85 -24.70
C MET A 98 -16.72 1.06 -23.46
N GLY A 99 -17.46 -0.03 -23.64
CA GLY A 99 -17.88 -0.89 -22.54
C GLY A 99 -16.68 -1.51 -21.84
N GLY A 100 -16.46 -1.11 -20.58
CA GLY A 100 -15.70 -1.81 -19.53
C GLY A 100 -14.26 -2.24 -19.84
N THR A 101 -13.30 -1.72 -19.07
CA THR A 101 -11.90 -2.18 -19.10
C THR A 101 -11.78 -3.57 -18.46
N ILE A 102 -11.43 -4.60 -19.24
CA ILE A 102 -11.42 -6.02 -18.85
C ILE A 102 -10.15 -6.38 -18.04
N GLY A 103 -10.30 -7.31 -17.10
CA GLY A 103 -9.38 -7.55 -15.97
C GLY A 103 -8.04 -8.25 -16.26
N ILE A 104 -7.26 -8.42 -15.19
CA ILE A 104 -5.87 -8.92 -15.20
C ILE A 104 -5.82 -10.40 -15.53
N TYR A 105 -5.04 -10.76 -16.55
CA TYR A 105 -4.66 -12.15 -16.86
C TYR A 105 -3.18 -12.33 -16.53
N GLN A 106 -2.84 -13.35 -15.73
CA GLN A 106 -1.47 -13.85 -15.66
C GLN A 106 -1.20 -14.65 -16.95
N GLY A 107 -0.81 -13.94 -18.00
CA GLY A 107 -0.19 -14.51 -19.19
C GLY A 107 1.27 -14.86 -18.89
N THR A 108 1.71 -15.98 -19.46
CA THR A 108 3.03 -16.60 -19.40
C THR A 108 4.21 -15.61 -19.50
N GLY A 109 5.30 -15.93 -18.79
CA GLY A 109 6.50 -15.09 -18.61
C GLY A 109 7.16 -14.53 -19.88
N PRO A 110 8.17 -13.65 -19.70
CA PRO A 110 8.77 -12.87 -20.78
C PRO A 110 9.52 -13.78 -21.78
N GLY A 111 8.80 -14.25 -22.81
CA GLY A 111 9.34 -15.12 -23.87
C GLY A 111 8.33 -15.57 -24.94
N GLN A 112 7.02 -15.38 -24.76
CA GLN A 112 6.03 -15.66 -25.80
C GLN A 112 5.68 -14.41 -26.62
N GLY A 113 6.48 -14.21 -27.68
CA GLY A 113 6.16 -13.49 -28.91
C GLY A 113 5.20 -12.29 -28.85
N VAL A 114 5.77 -11.09 -28.92
CA VAL A 114 5.06 -9.89 -29.40
C VAL A 114 4.43 -10.20 -30.77
N TYR A 115 3.11 -10.27 -30.85
CA TYR A 115 2.40 -10.38 -32.12
C TYR A 115 2.56 -9.07 -32.90
N HIS A 116 3.45 -9.07 -33.89
CA HIS A 116 3.42 -8.05 -34.94
C HIS A 116 2.20 -8.28 -35.84
N GLY A 117 1.14 -7.51 -35.60
CA GLY A 117 -0.05 -7.45 -36.44
C GLY A 117 0.25 -6.82 -37.81
N GLY A 118 0.70 -7.63 -38.75
CA GLY A 118 0.87 -7.28 -40.16
C GLY A 118 0.30 -8.36 -41.05
N GLY A 119 -1.02 -8.48 -41.14
CA GLY A 119 -1.68 -9.46 -42.01
C GLY A 119 -3.15 -9.13 -42.25
N GLN A 120 -3.47 -8.64 -43.44
CA GLN A 120 -4.85 -8.58 -43.95
C GLN A 120 -5.38 -10.01 -44.09
N GLY A 121 -6.30 -10.40 -43.21
CA GLY A 121 -6.98 -11.69 -43.24
C GLY A 121 -8.45 -11.52 -42.86
N THR A 122 -9.33 -11.82 -43.80
CA THR A 122 -10.78 -11.65 -43.71
C THR A 122 -11.44 -12.65 -42.77
N GLY A 123 -12.14 -12.14 -41.74
CA GLY A 123 -13.42 -12.65 -41.24
C GLY A 123 -13.45 -13.96 -40.45
N SER A 124 -13.55 -13.85 -39.11
CA SER A 124 -14.52 -14.60 -38.29
C SER A 124 -14.49 -14.12 -36.82
N GLY A 125 -15.44 -13.23 -36.49
CA GLY A 125 -16.28 -13.20 -35.27
C GLY A 125 -15.81 -13.50 -33.84
N ASP A 126 -14.53 -13.75 -33.51
CA ASP A 126 -14.14 -14.19 -32.15
C ASP A 126 -12.98 -13.40 -31.49
N ASP A 127 -12.53 -12.28 -32.07
CA ASP A 127 -11.36 -11.53 -31.59
C ASP A 127 -11.66 -10.32 -30.67
N ASP A 128 -12.92 -10.10 -30.26
CA ASP A 128 -13.32 -8.90 -29.48
C ASP A 128 -13.06 -9.01 -27.95
N ASN A 129 -12.37 -10.06 -27.48
CA ASN A 129 -12.25 -10.38 -26.04
C ASN A 129 -10.80 -10.38 -25.49
N ARG A 130 -9.92 -9.48 -25.96
CA ARG A 130 -8.49 -9.43 -25.57
C ARG A 130 -7.98 -8.11 -24.93
N SER A 131 -8.83 -7.32 -24.26
CA SER A 131 -8.34 -6.19 -23.45
C SER A 131 -7.89 -6.66 -22.05
N THR A 132 -6.66 -7.16 -21.93
CA THR A 132 -6.09 -7.61 -20.64
C THR A 132 -5.52 -6.44 -19.86
N THR A 133 -5.96 -6.19 -18.61
CA THR A 133 -5.22 -5.27 -17.71
C THR A 133 -3.89 -5.93 -17.30
N ARG A 134 -2.82 -5.14 -17.30
CA ARG A 134 -1.42 -5.57 -17.12
C ARG A 134 -0.78 -4.73 -16.03
N TYR A 135 0.24 -5.27 -15.36
CA TYR A 135 1.07 -4.43 -14.48
C TYR A 135 1.79 -3.38 -15.33
N LEU A 136 1.87 -2.13 -14.85
CA LEU A 136 2.62 -1.09 -15.56
C LEU A 136 4.07 -1.51 -15.83
N ALA A 137 4.69 -2.25 -14.90
CA ALA A 137 6.02 -2.82 -15.07
C ALA A 137 6.16 -3.76 -16.29
N GLU A 138 5.07 -4.40 -16.75
CA GLU A 138 5.06 -5.23 -17.96
C GLU A 138 5.19 -4.39 -19.24
N LEU A 139 4.67 -3.16 -19.22
CA LEU A 139 4.68 -2.26 -20.38
C LEU A 139 5.87 -1.32 -20.36
N ASP A 140 6.15 -0.75 -19.20
CA ASP A 140 7.16 0.29 -19.02
C ASP A 140 8.56 -0.34 -18.86
N GLY A 141 8.63 -1.55 -18.28
CA GLY A 141 9.86 -2.29 -17.99
C GLY A 141 10.80 -2.43 -19.18
N PRO A 142 10.33 -2.90 -20.36
CA PRO A 142 11.16 -2.99 -21.56
C PRO A 142 11.83 -1.66 -21.96
N TYR A 143 11.11 -0.54 -21.87
CA TYR A 143 11.63 0.78 -22.24
C TYR A 143 12.66 1.28 -21.22
N LEU A 144 12.38 1.10 -19.92
CA LEU A 144 13.32 1.46 -18.84
C LEU A 144 14.66 0.73 -18.99
N VAL A 145 14.62 -0.57 -19.28
CA VAL A 145 15.79 -1.43 -19.45
C VAL A 145 16.57 -1.05 -20.72
N VAL A 146 15.89 -0.85 -21.85
CA VAL A 146 16.54 -0.42 -23.09
C VAL A 146 17.16 0.97 -22.95
N TYR A 147 16.51 1.91 -22.28
CA TYR A 147 17.08 3.23 -22.01
C TYR A 147 18.35 3.13 -21.15
N GLY A 148 18.31 2.35 -20.06
CA GLY A 148 19.49 2.08 -19.23
C GLY A 148 20.66 1.49 -20.03
N SER A 149 20.37 0.62 -21.00
CA SER A 149 21.39 0.03 -21.89
C SER A 149 22.20 1.06 -22.68
N HIS A 150 21.59 2.19 -23.04
CA HIS A 150 22.25 3.27 -23.77
C HIS A 150 22.70 4.43 -22.87
N HIS A 151 22.08 4.58 -21.70
CA HIS A 151 22.30 5.65 -20.74
C HIS A 151 22.40 5.09 -19.30
N PRO A 152 23.51 4.46 -18.90
CA PRO A 152 23.56 3.70 -17.65
C PRO A 152 23.34 4.54 -16.39
N VAL A 153 23.82 5.79 -16.36
CA VAL A 153 23.67 6.69 -15.21
C VAL A 153 22.25 7.21 -15.12
N GLU A 154 21.75 7.83 -16.20
CA GLU A 154 20.40 8.40 -16.25
C GLU A 154 19.32 7.31 -16.16
N GLY A 155 19.57 6.13 -16.72
CA GLY A 155 18.70 4.98 -16.61
C GLY A 155 18.64 4.40 -15.20
N MET A 156 19.73 4.46 -14.43
CA MET A 156 19.71 4.08 -13.01
C MET A 156 18.91 5.09 -12.18
N GLU A 157 19.06 6.39 -12.45
CA GLU A 157 18.25 7.44 -11.80
C GLU A 157 16.76 7.28 -12.11
N ALA A 158 16.40 6.97 -13.37
CA ALA A 158 15.03 6.69 -13.75
C ALA A 158 14.48 5.43 -13.08
N LEU A 159 15.28 4.36 -12.99
CA LEU A 159 14.93 3.15 -12.25
C LEU A 159 14.67 3.46 -10.77
N ASP A 160 15.50 4.26 -10.12
CA ASP A 160 15.30 4.66 -8.72
C ASP A 160 13.97 5.40 -8.52
N GLN A 161 13.67 6.35 -9.40
CA GLN A 161 12.40 7.08 -9.34
C GLN A 161 11.21 6.12 -9.56
N TYR A 162 11.32 5.22 -10.53
CA TYR A 162 10.29 4.20 -10.79
C TYR A 162 10.10 3.25 -9.60
N LEU A 163 11.20 2.80 -8.98
CA LEU A 163 11.18 1.93 -7.79
C LEU A 163 10.65 2.64 -6.55
N SER A 164 10.87 3.94 -6.41
CA SER A 164 10.38 4.72 -5.27
C SER A 164 8.86 4.65 -5.14
N VAL A 165 8.16 4.54 -6.27
CA VAL A 165 6.71 4.35 -6.28
C VAL A 165 6.33 2.98 -5.73
N TYR A 166 7.03 1.91 -6.10
CA TYR A 166 6.76 0.56 -5.60
C TYR A 166 7.19 0.34 -4.15
N SER A 167 8.32 0.92 -3.71
CA SER A 167 8.74 0.86 -2.31
C SER A 167 7.73 1.55 -1.39
N ASN A 168 6.98 2.52 -1.91
CA ASN A 168 5.92 3.23 -1.22
C ASN A 168 4.63 2.40 -0.99
N TYR A 169 4.43 1.29 -1.72
CA TYR A 169 3.25 0.45 -1.56
C TYR A 169 3.32 -0.44 -0.32
N SER A 170 2.30 -0.33 0.53
CA SER A 170 2.09 -1.19 1.70
C SER A 170 1.46 -2.55 1.38
N TYR A 171 1.26 -2.86 0.10
CA TYR A 171 0.74 -4.13 -0.38
C TYR A 171 1.88 -4.94 -1.00
N PRO A 172 2.50 -5.86 -0.23
CA PRO A 172 3.69 -6.58 -0.67
C PRO A 172 3.44 -7.37 -1.94
N GLU A 173 2.26 -7.95 -2.14
CA GLU A 173 2.02 -8.84 -3.27
C GLU A 173 1.98 -8.12 -4.62
N TYR A 174 1.36 -6.93 -4.71
CA TYR A 174 1.44 -6.08 -5.92
C TYR A 174 2.86 -5.60 -6.17
N ARG A 175 3.55 -5.18 -5.09
CA ARG A 175 4.94 -4.76 -5.15
C ARG A 175 5.84 -5.89 -5.65
N TYR A 176 5.73 -7.08 -5.07
CA TYR A 176 6.48 -8.27 -5.48
C TYR A 176 6.20 -8.64 -6.92
N SER A 177 4.93 -8.66 -7.34
CA SER A 177 4.56 -9.04 -8.71
C SER A 177 5.09 -8.05 -9.75
N SER A 178 4.92 -6.75 -9.50
CA SER A 178 5.40 -5.69 -10.41
C SER A 178 6.93 -5.67 -10.49
N LEU A 179 7.60 -5.78 -9.34
CA LEU A 179 9.06 -5.78 -9.27
C LEU A 179 9.67 -7.09 -9.80
N TRP A 180 8.96 -8.21 -9.70
CA TRP A 180 9.36 -9.47 -10.32
C TRP A 180 9.37 -9.39 -11.85
N LEU A 181 8.33 -8.78 -12.44
CA LEU A 181 8.26 -8.52 -13.87
C LEU A 181 9.40 -7.60 -14.32
N LEU A 182 9.61 -6.49 -13.60
CA LEU A 182 10.70 -5.56 -13.87
C LEU A 182 12.07 -6.24 -13.79
N MET A 183 12.28 -7.08 -12.78
CA MET A 183 13.50 -7.90 -12.64
C MET A 183 13.68 -8.82 -13.84
N GLY A 184 12.61 -9.44 -14.34
CA GLY A 184 12.61 -10.26 -15.55
C GLY A 184 13.16 -9.53 -16.77
N TYR A 185 12.81 -8.25 -16.97
CA TYR A 185 13.38 -7.45 -18.04
C TYR A 185 14.83 -7.02 -17.76
N VAL A 186 15.16 -6.66 -16.51
CA VAL A 186 16.52 -6.28 -16.12
C VAL A 186 17.51 -7.43 -16.32
N VAL A 187 17.15 -8.67 -15.99
CA VAL A 187 18.05 -9.81 -16.22
C VAL A 187 18.18 -10.19 -17.69
N GLN A 188 17.29 -9.68 -18.55
CA GLN A 188 17.38 -9.77 -20.01
C GLN A 188 18.06 -8.54 -20.63
N TYR A 189 18.79 -7.74 -19.83
CA TYR A 189 19.47 -6.53 -20.29
C TYR A 189 20.35 -6.81 -21.52
N PRO A 190 20.06 -6.18 -22.67
CA PRO A 190 20.86 -6.37 -23.86
C PRO A 190 22.15 -5.54 -23.71
N LEU A 191 23.35 -6.13 -23.61
CA LEU A 191 24.66 -5.57 -24.07
C LEU A 191 25.90 -6.35 -23.55
N ASN A 192 27.03 -6.17 -24.23
CA ASN A 192 28.31 -6.87 -24.01
C ASN A 192 29.05 -6.51 -22.70
N ASP A 193 28.67 -5.43 -22.02
CA ASP A 193 29.35 -4.91 -20.79
C ASP A 193 28.34 -4.59 -19.66
N GLY A 194 27.14 -5.19 -19.69
CA GLY A 194 26.03 -4.87 -18.79
C GLY A 194 26.14 -5.35 -17.33
N ASP A 195 27.17 -6.14 -17.00
CA ASP A 195 27.31 -6.83 -15.70
C ASP A 195 27.19 -5.89 -14.49
N PRO A 196 27.87 -4.73 -14.42
CA PRO A 196 27.76 -3.84 -13.25
C PRO A 196 26.38 -3.19 -13.12
N TRP A 197 25.75 -2.83 -14.24
CA TRP A 197 24.44 -2.17 -14.22
C TRP A 197 23.34 -3.16 -13.84
N VAL A 198 23.35 -4.38 -14.40
CA VAL A 198 22.39 -5.43 -14.08
C VAL A 198 22.51 -5.81 -12.61
N GLN A 199 23.74 -5.97 -12.09
CA GLN A 199 23.95 -6.26 -10.67
C GLN A 199 23.33 -5.16 -9.80
N GLU A 200 23.66 -3.89 -10.05
CA GLU A 200 23.16 -2.78 -9.24
C GLU A 200 21.63 -2.63 -9.35
N ALA A 201 21.06 -2.81 -10.54
CA ALA A 201 19.62 -2.76 -10.76
C ALA A 201 18.88 -3.90 -10.04
N VAL A 202 19.41 -5.12 -10.08
CA VAL A 202 18.85 -6.27 -9.33
C VAL A 202 18.92 -6.03 -7.82
N GLU A 203 20.05 -5.52 -7.31
CA GLU A 203 20.19 -5.16 -5.90
C GLU A 203 19.14 -4.11 -5.49
N ARG A 204 18.93 -3.07 -6.31
CA ARG A 204 17.92 -2.02 -6.05
C ARG A 204 16.49 -2.56 -6.10
N ILE A 205 16.15 -3.40 -7.08
CA ILE A 205 14.83 -4.03 -7.21
C ILE A 205 14.55 -4.93 -6.00
N LEU A 206 15.50 -5.78 -5.61
CA LEU A 206 15.38 -6.63 -4.43
C LEU A 206 15.29 -5.81 -3.15
N THR A 207 16.05 -4.72 -3.04
CA THR A 207 15.94 -3.78 -1.90
C THR A 207 14.55 -3.15 -1.83
N ALA A 208 13.99 -2.70 -2.95
CA ALA A 208 12.65 -2.12 -3.01
C ALA A 208 11.56 -3.16 -2.73
N ALA A 209 11.72 -4.40 -3.22
CA ALA A 209 10.79 -5.48 -3.01
C ALA A 209 10.78 -5.92 -1.54
N LEU A 210 11.96 -6.22 -0.99
CA LEU A 210 12.13 -6.75 0.36
C LEU A 210 12.14 -5.67 1.44
N GLY A 211 12.31 -4.41 1.05
CA GLY A 211 12.18 -3.25 1.93
C GLY A 211 10.77 -3.14 2.53
N GLY A 212 10.67 -2.60 3.75
CA GLY A 212 9.37 -2.20 4.30
C GLY A 212 8.72 -1.11 3.42
N PRO A 213 7.40 -0.89 3.52
CA PRO A 213 6.77 0.21 2.81
C PRO A 213 7.34 1.57 3.25
N SER A 214 7.76 2.42 2.29
CA SER A 214 8.38 3.72 2.58
C SER A 214 7.35 4.83 2.94
N VAL A 215 6.06 4.67 2.58
CA VAL A 215 4.96 5.61 3.00
C VAL A 215 4.29 5.15 4.29
N GLU A 216 5.10 4.70 5.24
CA GLU A 216 4.63 4.50 6.60
C GLU A 216 4.46 5.86 7.29
N PHE A 217 3.30 6.08 7.90
CA PHE A 217 3.05 7.29 8.67
C PHE A 217 3.61 7.13 10.07
N GLU A 218 4.67 7.89 10.38
CA GLU A 218 5.31 7.94 11.71
C GLU A 218 5.30 9.34 12.34
N ALA A 219 4.38 10.22 11.90
CA ALA A 219 4.35 11.61 12.36
C ALA A 219 3.47 11.83 13.61
N GLY A 220 2.64 10.86 14.01
CA GLY A 220 1.75 11.00 15.15
C GLY A 220 2.48 11.08 16.47
N LEU A 221 3.48 10.23 16.69
CA LEU A 221 4.23 10.20 17.94
C LEU A 221 5.02 11.51 18.19
N PRO A 222 5.74 12.09 17.22
CA PRO A 222 6.32 13.44 17.35
C PRO A 222 5.30 14.52 17.73
N ILE A 223 4.08 14.46 17.17
CA ILE A 223 2.99 15.40 17.51
C ILE A 223 2.54 15.20 18.96
N ALA A 224 2.38 13.95 19.41
CA ALA A 224 2.03 13.63 20.79
C ALA A 224 3.12 14.10 21.78
N LEU A 225 4.40 13.99 21.44
CA LEU A 225 5.49 14.52 22.27
C LEU A 225 5.48 16.04 22.38
N THR A 226 5.21 16.74 21.27
CA THR A 226 5.01 18.19 21.30
C THR A 226 3.84 18.58 22.20
N SER A 227 2.77 17.78 22.20
CA SER A 227 1.61 17.98 23.08
C SER A 227 1.90 17.71 24.56
N LEU A 228 2.82 16.79 24.86
CA LEU A 228 3.32 16.55 26.21
C LEU A 228 4.01 17.81 26.76
N ARG A 229 4.90 18.42 25.96
CA ARG A 229 5.57 19.69 26.33
C ARG A 229 4.54 20.81 26.57
N ALA A 230 3.59 20.95 25.66
CA ALA A 230 2.51 21.92 25.78
C ALA A 230 1.69 21.72 27.08
N ARG A 231 1.37 20.48 27.43
CA ARG A 231 0.63 20.14 28.66
C ARG A 231 1.45 20.43 29.93
N GLY A 232 2.77 20.28 29.85
CA GLY A 232 3.74 20.61 30.90
C GLY A 232 3.97 22.11 31.10
N GLY A 233 3.30 22.99 30.33
CA GLY A 233 3.37 24.44 30.46
C GLY A 233 4.26 25.15 29.43
N ASP A 234 4.80 24.44 28.45
CA ASP A 234 5.56 25.05 27.36
C ASP A 234 4.63 25.76 26.35
N ALA A 235 4.59 27.09 26.45
CA ALA A 235 3.78 27.93 25.57
C ALA A 235 4.24 27.88 24.09
N VAL A 236 5.54 27.66 23.83
CA VAL A 236 6.08 27.56 22.47
C VAL A 236 5.62 26.27 21.83
N ALA A 237 5.71 25.16 22.54
CA ALA A 237 5.19 23.87 22.05
C ALA A 237 3.68 23.92 21.79
N ARG A 238 2.91 24.60 22.65
CA ARG A 238 1.48 24.81 22.44
C ARG A 238 1.19 25.60 21.17
N GLN A 239 1.92 26.70 20.94
CA GLN A 239 1.75 27.52 19.75
C GLN A 239 2.16 26.76 18.48
N ALA A 240 3.25 25.98 18.53
CA ALA A 240 3.71 25.16 17.40
C ALA A 240 2.65 24.15 16.92
N LEU A 241 1.91 23.51 17.84
CA LEU A 241 0.80 22.62 17.48
C LEU A 241 -0.34 23.37 16.78
N ILE A 242 -0.72 24.55 17.30
CA ILE A 242 -1.78 25.37 16.72
C ILE A 242 -1.38 25.85 15.31
N ASP A 243 -0.14 26.30 15.16
CA ASP A 243 0.39 26.77 13.88
C ASP A 243 0.49 25.64 12.87
N GLN A 244 0.95 24.45 13.30
CA GLN A 244 0.97 23.25 12.44
C GLN A 244 -0.45 22.85 12.00
N ALA A 245 -1.42 22.82 12.92
CA ALA A 245 -2.81 22.50 12.58
C ALA A 245 -3.37 23.48 11.54
N ARG A 246 -3.15 24.78 11.72
CA ARG A 246 -3.58 25.81 10.76
C ARG A 246 -2.86 25.69 9.42
N GLN A 247 -1.57 25.40 9.43
CA GLN A 247 -0.80 25.18 8.21
C GLN A 247 -1.36 23.99 7.43
N LEU A 248 -1.65 22.88 8.11
CA LEU A 248 -2.26 21.69 7.49
C LEU A 248 -3.64 22.00 6.92
N GLN A 249 -4.47 22.79 7.61
CA GLN A 249 -5.78 23.23 7.08
C GLN A 249 -5.64 24.12 5.84
N ASN A 250 -4.66 25.03 5.83
CA ASN A 250 -4.38 25.87 4.66
C ASN A 250 -3.88 25.02 3.48
N GLN A 251 -2.99 24.06 3.72
CA GLN A 251 -2.51 23.12 2.71
C GLN A 251 -3.66 22.26 2.18
N ALA A 252 -4.48 21.69 3.06
CA ALA A 252 -5.68 20.95 2.68
C ALA A 252 -6.63 21.79 1.81
N SER A 253 -6.85 23.05 2.17
CA SER A 253 -7.70 23.98 1.41
C SER A 253 -7.11 24.35 0.06
N ALA A 254 -5.78 24.48 -0.05
CA ALA A 254 -5.09 24.72 -1.32
C ALA A 254 -5.13 23.51 -2.25
N LEU A 255 -5.23 22.29 -1.70
CA LEU A 255 -5.33 21.05 -2.47
C LEU A 255 -6.76 20.81 -3.00
N LYS A 256 -7.81 21.25 -2.29
CA LYS A 256 -9.23 21.04 -2.68
C LYS A 256 -9.58 21.44 -4.15
N PRO A 257 -9.03 22.51 -4.75
CA PRO A 257 -9.31 22.88 -6.15
C PRO A 257 -8.51 22.12 -7.23
N GLY A 258 -7.59 21.21 -6.87
CA GLY A 258 -6.59 20.63 -7.78
C GLY A 258 -6.70 19.14 -8.07
N ARG A 259 -7.92 18.56 -8.02
CA ARG A 259 -8.22 17.12 -8.16
C ARG A 259 -7.50 16.39 -9.32
N GLU A 260 -7.06 17.11 -10.34
CA GLU A 260 -6.65 16.54 -11.63
C GLU A 260 -5.19 16.80 -12.03
N GLN A 261 -4.37 17.53 -11.25
CA GLN A 261 -3.10 18.05 -11.81
C GLN A 261 -1.82 17.83 -10.99
N GLU A 262 -1.82 17.84 -9.64
CA GLU A 262 -0.54 17.75 -8.89
C GLU A 262 -0.68 17.03 -7.51
N GLY A 263 0.12 15.98 -7.27
CA GLY A 263 0.54 15.54 -5.92
C GLY A 263 -0.29 14.49 -5.16
N SER A 264 -0.80 13.44 -5.81
CA SER A 264 -1.74 12.42 -5.29
C SER A 264 -1.34 11.69 -3.98
N ASP A 265 -0.05 11.36 -3.76
CA ASP A 265 0.40 10.61 -2.57
C ASP A 265 0.31 11.38 -1.24
N THR A 266 0.47 12.70 -1.30
CA THR A 266 0.62 13.53 -0.10
C THR A 266 -0.67 13.73 0.69
N TRP A 267 -1.84 13.45 0.10
CA TRP A 267 -3.15 13.74 0.68
C TRP A 267 -3.46 12.87 1.90
N ALA A 268 -3.22 11.56 1.81
CA ALA A 268 -3.43 10.65 2.93
C ALA A 268 -2.46 10.96 4.08
N ARG A 269 -1.22 11.39 3.77
CA ARG A 269 -0.24 11.85 4.75
C ARG A 269 -0.74 13.11 5.47
N TYR A 270 -1.16 14.16 4.74
CA TYR A 270 -1.70 15.37 5.36
C TYR A 270 -2.91 15.08 6.24
N LYS A 271 -3.83 14.23 5.75
CA LYS A 271 -4.97 13.77 6.54
C LYS A 271 -4.50 13.16 7.86
N ARG A 272 -3.61 12.16 7.84
CA ARG A 272 -3.11 11.53 9.08
C ARG A 272 -2.42 12.52 10.03
N MET A 273 -1.66 13.49 9.50
CA MET A 273 -1.09 14.58 10.32
C MET A 273 -2.17 15.43 11.00
N MET A 274 -3.26 15.73 10.27
CA MET A 274 -4.43 16.45 10.83
C MET A 274 -5.10 15.62 11.93
N LEU A 275 -5.25 14.31 11.75
CA LEU A 275 -5.85 13.42 12.76
C LEU A 275 -5.05 13.37 14.07
N ALA A 276 -3.72 13.31 13.97
CA ALA A 276 -2.83 13.33 15.12
C ALA A 276 -2.89 14.68 15.85
N ASN A 277 -2.89 15.80 15.10
CA ASN A 277 -3.06 17.14 15.66
C ASN A 277 -4.41 17.31 16.35
N ALA A 278 -5.50 16.85 15.73
CA ALA A 278 -6.83 16.92 16.31
C ALA A 278 -6.91 16.19 17.67
N GLN A 279 -6.32 14.99 17.77
CA GLN A 279 -6.26 14.26 19.04
C GLN A 279 -5.41 14.98 20.09
N ALA A 280 -4.24 15.52 19.73
CA ALA A 280 -3.41 16.29 20.64
C ALA A 280 -4.11 17.57 21.14
N ILE A 281 -4.75 18.33 20.24
CA ILE A 281 -5.38 19.62 20.54
C ILE A 281 -6.71 19.43 21.26
N GLY A 282 -7.58 18.58 20.72
CA GLY A 282 -8.95 18.39 21.21
C GLY A 282 -9.00 17.53 22.45
N TRP A 283 -8.42 16.33 22.36
CA TRP A 283 -8.45 15.39 23.48
C TRP A 283 -7.47 15.83 24.58
N LEU A 284 -6.17 15.99 24.32
CA LEU A 284 -5.24 16.29 25.42
C LEU A 284 -5.34 17.75 25.93
N LEU A 285 -5.36 18.75 25.05
CA LEU A 285 -5.32 20.17 25.44
C LEU A 285 -6.71 20.79 25.66
N GLY A 286 -7.79 20.10 25.30
CA GLY A 286 -9.17 20.53 25.55
C GLY A 286 -9.72 21.58 24.59
N ASP A 287 -9.05 21.87 23.47
CA ASP A 287 -9.56 22.79 22.44
C ASP A 287 -10.40 22.02 21.41
N ALA A 288 -11.61 21.65 21.83
CA ALA A 288 -12.55 20.90 21.01
C ALA A 288 -12.98 21.64 19.73
N GLY A 289 -12.97 22.99 19.76
CA GLY A 289 -13.36 23.82 18.61
C GLY A 289 -12.35 23.72 17.46
N LEU A 290 -11.06 23.93 17.74
CA LEU A 290 -10.02 23.77 16.73
C LEU A 290 -9.91 22.33 16.24
N ALA A 291 -9.96 21.35 17.14
CA ALA A 291 -9.91 19.94 16.75
C ALA A 291 -11.08 19.56 15.82
N GLY A 292 -12.29 20.05 16.09
CA GLY A 292 -13.45 19.83 15.22
C GLY A 292 -13.28 20.43 13.82
N GLN A 293 -12.69 21.63 13.71
CA GLN A 293 -12.40 22.23 12.41
C GLN A 293 -11.36 21.41 11.63
N VAL A 294 -10.31 20.96 12.30
CA VAL A 294 -9.28 20.11 11.69
C VAL A 294 -9.87 18.78 11.20
N LEU A 295 -10.74 18.12 12.00
CA LEU A 295 -11.41 16.89 11.59
C LEU A 295 -12.37 17.11 10.41
N HIS A 296 -13.13 18.21 10.42
CA HIS A 296 -14.01 18.58 9.31
C HIS A 296 -13.22 18.80 8.00
N ASP A 297 -12.09 19.51 8.07
CA ASP A 297 -11.24 19.72 6.90
C ASP A 297 -10.60 18.43 6.40
N ALA A 298 -10.20 17.54 7.32
CA ALA A 298 -9.67 16.22 7.00
C ALA A 298 -10.71 15.33 6.30
N LEU A 299 -11.98 15.40 6.71
CA LEU A 299 -13.10 14.74 6.04
C LEU A 299 -13.32 15.32 4.64
N GLY A 300 -13.12 16.62 4.44
CA GLY A 300 -13.11 17.25 3.11
C GLY A 300 -12.03 16.72 2.15
N LEU A 301 -11.02 16.01 2.64
CA LEU A 301 -10.00 15.32 1.85
C LEU A 301 -10.31 13.83 1.61
N ALA A 302 -11.52 13.36 1.93
CA ALA A 302 -11.89 11.96 1.84
C ALA A 302 -11.95 11.40 0.41
N ASN A 303 -12.22 12.25 -0.58
CA ASN A 303 -12.36 11.85 -1.98
C ASN A 303 -11.18 12.27 -2.88
N SER A 304 -9.96 12.14 -2.36
CA SER A 304 -8.77 12.64 -3.07
C SER A 304 -7.55 11.76 -2.85
N GLY A 305 -6.66 11.66 -3.83
CA GLY A 305 -5.44 10.85 -3.77
C GLY A 305 -5.72 9.34 -3.93
N PHE A 306 -4.66 8.55 -3.87
CA PHE A 306 -4.72 7.09 -4.11
C PHE A 306 -5.67 6.35 -3.17
N ALA A 307 -6.59 5.60 -3.76
CA ALA A 307 -7.60 4.80 -3.07
C ALA A 307 -7.02 3.87 -1.99
N GLY A 308 -5.89 3.22 -2.30
CA GLY A 308 -5.18 2.31 -1.39
C GLY A 308 -4.67 2.98 -0.11
N PHE A 309 -4.30 4.26 -0.18
CA PHE A 309 -3.92 5.04 1.01
C PHE A 309 -5.12 5.70 1.69
N GLN A 310 -6.15 6.05 0.93
CA GLN A 310 -7.33 6.73 1.44
C GLN A 310 -8.22 5.83 2.29
N ALA A 311 -8.44 4.58 1.89
CA ALA A 311 -9.26 3.65 2.66
C ALA A 311 -8.78 3.52 4.13
N PRO A 312 -7.50 3.19 4.43
CA PRO A 312 -7.01 3.16 5.81
C PRO A 312 -6.94 4.55 6.46
N ALA A 313 -6.70 5.64 5.71
CA ALA A 313 -6.70 6.99 6.28
C ALA A 313 -8.12 7.45 6.71
N CYS A 314 -9.17 7.03 6.01
CA CYS A 314 -10.55 7.28 6.39
C CYS A 314 -11.01 6.41 7.57
N LEU A 315 -10.52 5.17 7.69
CA LEU A 315 -10.69 4.39 8.93
C LEU A 315 -10.04 5.10 10.13
N ALA A 316 -8.82 5.61 9.97
CA ALA A 316 -8.15 6.39 11.02
C ALA A 316 -8.89 7.71 11.33
N LEU A 317 -9.53 8.34 10.34
CA LEU A 317 -10.36 9.53 10.54
C LEU A 317 -11.56 9.21 11.45
N ALA A 318 -12.27 8.11 11.18
CA ALA A 318 -13.35 7.65 12.05
C ALA A 318 -12.86 7.40 13.49
N GLU A 319 -11.67 6.81 13.66
CA GLU A 319 -11.04 6.66 14.98
C GLU A 319 -10.76 8.01 15.67
N ALA A 320 -10.21 8.98 14.96
CA ALA A 320 -9.89 10.29 15.52
C ALA A 320 -11.16 11.08 15.90
N ILE A 321 -12.22 11.00 15.08
CA ILE A 321 -13.54 11.55 15.41
C ILE A 321 -14.07 10.86 16.68
N ARG A 322 -14.00 9.53 16.76
CA ARG A 322 -14.41 8.79 17.96
C ARG A 322 -13.68 9.24 19.23
N VAL A 323 -12.38 9.55 19.14
CA VAL A 323 -11.59 10.06 20.28
C VAL A 323 -11.98 11.49 20.65
N CYS A 324 -12.08 12.40 19.68
CA CYS A 324 -12.27 13.83 19.96
C CYS A 324 -13.73 14.25 20.13
N GLN A 325 -14.64 13.57 19.46
CA GLN A 325 -16.07 13.91 19.32
C GLN A 325 -16.92 12.63 19.39
N PRO A 326 -16.90 11.89 20.51
CA PRO A 326 -17.50 10.55 20.62
C PRO A 326 -19.01 10.49 20.36
N ALA A 327 -19.71 11.63 20.37
CA ALA A 327 -21.14 11.75 20.11
C ALA A 327 -21.48 12.04 18.63
N ASP A 328 -20.50 12.36 17.79
CA ASP A 328 -20.71 12.68 16.38
C ASP A 328 -20.73 11.41 15.52
N GLN A 329 -21.78 10.61 15.70
CA GLN A 329 -21.96 9.36 14.96
C GLN A 329 -22.08 9.61 13.44
N ALA A 330 -22.67 10.73 13.03
CA ALA A 330 -22.84 11.07 11.62
C ALA A 330 -21.48 11.25 10.91
N ALA A 331 -20.54 11.97 11.53
CA ALA A 331 -19.20 12.14 10.97
C ALA A 331 -18.40 10.83 10.97
N ILE A 332 -18.60 9.96 11.98
CA ILE A 332 -18.01 8.61 11.99
C ILE A 332 -18.54 7.80 10.81
N ASP A 333 -19.87 7.74 10.62
CA ASP A 333 -20.50 6.97 9.54
C ASP A 333 -20.05 7.50 8.16
N GLU A 334 -19.96 8.83 8.00
CA GLU A 334 -19.46 9.44 6.77
C GLU A 334 -18.00 9.05 6.48
N ALA A 335 -17.12 9.05 7.48
CA ALA A 335 -15.74 8.61 7.33
C ALA A 335 -15.65 7.12 6.95
N LEU A 336 -16.53 6.26 7.48
CA LEU A 336 -16.59 4.83 7.14
C LEU A 336 -17.16 4.58 5.73
N ASP A 337 -18.11 5.39 5.29
CA ASP A 337 -18.60 5.36 3.91
C ASP A 337 -17.50 5.78 2.94
N TRP A 338 -16.71 6.79 3.27
CA TRP A 338 -15.54 7.17 2.47
C TRP A 338 -14.45 6.10 2.48
N ALA A 339 -14.20 5.44 3.61
CA ALA A 339 -13.27 4.31 3.67
C ALA A 339 -13.70 3.19 2.72
N LEU A 340 -15.01 2.87 2.69
CA LEU A 340 -15.56 1.84 1.82
C LEU A 340 -15.50 2.23 0.34
N ARG A 341 -15.90 3.46 0.00
CA ARG A 341 -15.78 4.01 -1.37
C ARG A 341 -14.34 3.99 -1.85
N ALA A 342 -13.39 4.42 -1.01
CA ALA A 342 -11.97 4.34 -1.35
C ALA A 342 -11.53 2.89 -1.56
N ALA A 343 -11.93 1.95 -0.69
CA ALA A 343 -11.60 0.53 -0.86
C ALA A 343 -12.16 -0.05 -2.17
N HIS A 344 -13.38 0.33 -2.55
CA HIS A 344 -13.99 -0.04 -3.82
C HIS A 344 -13.20 0.49 -5.01
N ASN A 345 -12.62 1.69 -4.91
CA ASN A 345 -11.83 2.31 -5.97
C ASN A 345 -10.35 1.88 -5.97
N ILE A 346 -10.00 0.83 -5.24
CA ILE A 346 -8.73 0.12 -5.45
C ILE A 346 -8.84 -0.77 -6.68
N GLN A 347 -7.74 -0.87 -7.39
CA GLN A 347 -7.75 -1.17 -8.82
C GLN A 347 -7.13 -2.54 -9.07
N ASP A 348 -6.14 -2.92 -8.25
CA ASP A 348 -5.76 -4.31 -8.05
C ASP A 348 -6.94 -5.10 -7.42
N PRO A 349 -7.46 -6.16 -8.08
CA PRO A 349 -8.65 -6.86 -7.61
C PRO A 349 -8.48 -7.51 -6.23
N SER A 350 -7.31 -8.11 -5.96
CA SER A 350 -7.01 -8.74 -4.67
C SER A 350 -6.91 -7.71 -3.54
N PHE A 351 -6.28 -6.57 -3.78
CA PHE A 351 -6.17 -5.49 -2.81
C PHE A 351 -7.52 -4.81 -2.58
N CYS A 352 -8.31 -4.61 -3.64
CA CYS A 352 -9.69 -4.13 -3.54
C CYS A 352 -10.53 -5.05 -2.65
N ALA A 353 -10.53 -6.35 -2.92
CA ALA A 353 -11.25 -7.34 -2.13
C ALA A 353 -10.78 -7.37 -0.66
N ARG A 354 -9.47 -7.25 -0.41
CA ARG A 354 -8.87 -7.22 0.94
C ARG A 354 -9.26 -5.99 1.72
N MET A 355 -9.08 -4.79 1.16
CA MET A 355 -9.45 -3.56 1.87
C MET A 355 -10.96 -3.44 2.05
N THR A 356 -11.76 -3.85 1.08
CA THR A 356 -13.22 -3.90 1.21
C THR A 356 -13.61 -4.84 2.35
N ALA A 357 -13.01 -6.04 2.42
CA ALA A 357 -13.26 -6.98 3.49
C ALA A 357 -12.83 -6.45 4.87
N ARG A 358 -11.71 -5.72 4.97
CA ARG A 358 -11.29 -5.05 6.21
C ARG A 358 -12.30 -3.99 6.65
N VAL A 359 -12.79 -3.17 5.72
CA VAL A 359 -13.79 -2.13 6.03
C VAL A 359 -15.12 -2.78 6.45
N ASN A 360 -15.56 -3.83 5.77
CA ASN A 360 -16.74 -4.60 6.16
C ASN A 360 -16.60 -5.17 7.58
N ALA A 361 -15.46 -5.82 7.89
CA ALA A 361 -15.19 -6.34 9.22
C ALA A 361 -15.18 -5.24 10.30
N MET A 362 -14.56 -4.09 10.01
CA MET A 362 -14.59 -2.94 10.90
C MET A 362 -16.02 -2.49 11.20
N ARG A 363 -16.85 -2.32 10.14
CA ARG A 363 -18.24 -1.88 10.27
C ARG A 363 -19.13 -2.90 10.98
N GLN A 364 -18.87 -4.19 10.79
CA GLN A 364 -19.68 -5.27 11.37
C GLN A 364 -19.30 -5.56 12.83
N TYR A 365 -18.00 -5.57 13.17
CA TYR A 365 -17.53 -6.10 14.45
C TYR A 365 -16.86 -5.09 15.38
N TRP A 366 -16.41 -3.94 14.86
CA TRP A 366 -15.53 -3.00 15.58
C TRP A 366 -16.00 -1.55 15.63
N TRP A 367 -17.07 -1.20 14.93
CA TRP A 367 -17.76 0.09 15.06
C TRP A 367 -19.05 0.05 15.90
N PRO A 368 -19.84 -1.03 15.85
CA PRO A 368 -20.89 -1.22 16.84
C PRO A 368 -20.30 -1.25 18.25
N SER A 369 -21.10 -0.96 19.27
CA SER A 369 -20.63 -0.99 20.66
C SER A 369 -20.09 -2.38 21.02
N PHE A 370 -18.89 -2.43 21.60
CA PHE A 370 -18.24 -3.66 22.06
C PHE A 370 -17.56 -3.44 23.41
N SER A 371 -17.33 -4.52 24.16
CA SER A 371 -16.51 -4.45 25.37
C SER A 371 -15.04 -4.46 25.00
N VAL A 372 -14.34 -3.36 25.32
CA VAL A 372 -12.87 -3.26 25.17
C VAL A 372 -12.19 -4.40 25.92
N ARG A 373 -12.67 -4.73 27.12
CA ARG A 373 -12.14 -5.82 27.94
C ARG A 373 -12.22 -7.17 27.25
N GLU A 374 -13.38 -7.51 26.71
CA GLU A 374 -13.59 -8.78 26.02
C GLU A 374 -12.74 -8.88 24.75
N ARG A 375 -12.76 -7.86 23.91
CA ARG A 375 -11.99 -7.83 22.66
C ARG A 375 -10.49 -7.95 22.93
N PHE A 376 -9.97 -7.20 23.89
CA PHE A 376 -8.57 -7.27 24.25
C PHE A 376 -8.18 -8.66 24.78
N GLY A 377 -9.01 -9.27 25.63
CA GLY A 377 -8.75 -10.60 26.19
C GLY A 377 -8.65 -11.71 25.14
N ARG A 378 -9.19 -11.48 23.94
CA ARG A 378 -9.21 -12.43 22.82
C ARG A 378 -8.13 -12.18 21.77
N LEU A 379 -7.32 -11.13 21.91
CA LEU A 379 -6.25 -10.79 20.95
C LEU A 379 -5.21 -11.90 20.78
N ALA A 380 -4.91 -12.66 21.84
CA ALA A 380 -3.95 -13.77 21.77
C ALA A 380 -4.41 -14.89 20.83
N ASP A 381 -5.73 -15.07 20.69
CA ASP A 381 -6.35 -16.10 19.86
C ASP A 381 -6.89 -15.53 18.53
N ALA A 382 -6.57 -14.26 18.22
CA ALA A 382 -7.16 -13.51 17.10
C ALA A 382 -7.11 -14.25 15.75
N VAL A 383 -6.04 -15.02 15.50
CA VAL A 383 -5.87 -15.78 14.25
C VAL A 383 -6.97 -16.82 14.00
N TRP A 384 -7.67 -17.27 15.05
CA TRP A 384 -8.70 -18.30 14.98
C TRP A 384 -10.13 -17.76 15.08
N LEU A 385 -10.29 -16.44 15.13
CA LEU A 385 -11.55 -15.80 15.49
C LEU A 385 -12.11 -14.97 14.34
N PRO A 386 -13.33 -15.25 13.84
CA PRO A 386 -13.91 -14.54 12.69
C PRO A 386 -13.96 -13.02 12.84
N GLU A 387 -14.23 -12.51 14.04
CA GLU A 387 -14.26 -11.06 14.29
C GLU A 387 -12.90 -10.35 14.16
N PHE A 388 -11.79 -11.09 14.23
CA PHE A 388 -10.44 -10.54 14.04
C PHE A 388 -9.93 -10.74 12.61
N ALA A 389 -10.72 -11.40 11.77
CA ALA A 389 -10.45 -11.57 10.35
C ALA A 389 -11.13 -10.47 9.53
N SER A 390 -10.72 -10.34 8.27
CA SER A 390 -11.44 -9.50 7.32
C SER A 390 -12.72 -10.22 6.85
N LEU A 391 -13.73 -9.48 6.38
CA LEU A 391 -15.06 -10.02 6.10
C LEU A 391 -15.44 -9.86 4.61
N HIS A 392 -15.34 -10.94 3.85
CA HIS A 392 -15.83 -11.00 2.48
C HIS A 392 -17.36 -11.21 2.47
N ARG A 393 -18.07 -10.70 1.47
CA ARG A 393 -19.46 -11.09 1.23
C ARG A 393 -19.62 -11.59 -0.20
N ILE A 394 -20.27 -12.73 -0.36
CA ILE A 394 -20.49 -13.34 -1.67
C ILE A 394 -21.48 -12.48 -2.48
N GLY A 395 -21.17 -12.25 -3.76
CA GLY A 395 -21.98 -11.40 -4.63
C GLY A 395 -21.89 -9.90 -4.32
N TYR A 396 -20.78 -9.45 -3.74
CA TYR A 396 -20.58 -8.04 -3.38
C TYR A 396 -20.67 -7.12 -4.61
N ASP A 397 -21.45 -6.03 -4.50
CA ASP A 397 -21.80 -5.17 -5.64
C ASP A 397 -20.78 -4.05 -5.94
N TYR A 398 -19.83 -3.81 -5.04
CA TYR A 398 -18.83 -2.75 -5.12
C TYR A 398 -19.43 -1.39 -5.52
N ALA A 399 -20.65 -1.07 -5.05
CA ALA A 399 -21.45 0.08 -5.49
C ALA A 399 -20.80 1.47 -5.32
N GLY A 400 -19.67 1.54 -4.61
CA GLY A 400 -18.87 2.75 -4.43
C GLY A 400 -17.78 2.96 -5.48
N ARG A 401 -17.60 2.05 -6.44
CA ARG A 401 -16.67 2.23 -7.57
C ARG A 401 -17.09 3.43 -8.41
N ASN A 402 -16.12 4.24 -8.79
CA ASN A 402 -16.34 5.36 -9.68
C ASN A 402 -16.63 4.85 -11.09
N PRO A 403 -17.39 5.59 -11.92
CA PRO A 403 -17.70 5.20 -13.29
C PRO A 403 -16.46 5.09 -14.18
N ASP A 404 -15.39 5.78 -13.82
CA ASP A 404 -14.13 5.74 -14.50
C ASP A 404 -13.21 4.61 -14.03
N ALA A 405 -13.54 3.85 -12.98
CA ALA A 405 -12.69 2.79 -12.44
C ALA A 405 -12.54 1.56 -13.35
N LEU A 406 -11.40 0.86 -13.27
CA LEU A 406 -11.19 -0.43 -13.95
C LEU A 406 -12.35 -1.39 -13.65
N THR A 407 -12.79 -2.18 -14.62
CA THR A 407 -13.78 -3.22 -14.31
C THR A 407 -13.07 -4.36 -13.60
N LEU A 408 -13.61 -4.80 -12.46
CA LEU A 408 -13.09 -5.97 -11.77
C LEU A 408 -13.31 -7.21 -12.66
N PRO A 409 -12.28 -8.07 -12.87
CA PRO A 409 -12.47 -9.30 -13.63
C PRO A 409 -13.53 -10.20 -12.99
N ASP A 410 -14.24 -10.96 -13.82
CA ASP A 410 -15.27 -11.89 -13.36
C ASP A 410 -14.73 -12.88 -12.32
N TRP A 411 -13.51 -13.38 -12.49
CA TRP A 411 -12.88 -14.30 -11.52
C TRP A 411 -12.73 -13.70 -10.11
N ALA A 412 -12.63 -12.38 -9.99
CA ALA A 412 -12.53 -11.68 -8.70
C ALA A 412 -13.90 -11.25 -8.18
N ARG A 413 -14.79 -10.80 -9.08
CA ARG A 413 -16.13 -10.31 -8.77
C ARG A 413 -17.09 -11.45 -8.38
N GLU A 414 -16.93 -12.62 -8.99
CA GLU A 414 -17.84 -13.77 -8.87
C GLU A 414 -17.26 -14.90 -8.01
N ALA A 415 -16.14 -14.65 -7.32
CA ALA A 415 -15.51 -15.62 -6.43
C ALA A 415 -16.52 -16.06 -5.34
N SER A 416 -16.97 -17.31 -5.44
CA SER A 416 -18.10 -17.85 -4.66
C SER A 416 -17.79 -19.22 -4.04
N THR A 417 -16.56 -19.69 -4.16
CA THR A 417 -16.08 -20.92 -3.52
C THR A 417 -14.85 -20.66 -2.66
N PHE A 418 -14.56 -21.53 -1.70
CA PHE A 418 -13.35 -21.39 -0.87
C PHE A 418 -12.06 -21.39 -1.69
N ASP A 419 -11.98 -22.16 -2.78
CA ASP A 419 -10.80 -22.17 -3.66
C ASP A 419 -10.65 -20.87 -4.46
N GLU A 420 -11.74 -20.30 -4.96
CA GLU A 420 -11.73 -18.99 -5.63
C GLU A 420 -11.38 -17.87 -4.66
N LEU A 421 -11.93 -17.89 -3.44
CA LEU A 421 -11.57 -16.93 -2.39
C LEU A 421 -10.11 -17.09 -1.96
N ALA A 422 -9.60 -18.33 -1.85
CA ALA A 422 -8.20 -18.59 -1.57
C ALA A 422 -7.28 -17.96 -2.63
N ARG A 423 -7.66 -18.08 -3.91
CA ARG A 423 -6.97 -17.42 -5.03
C ARG A 423 -7.08 -15.90 -4.94
N LEU A 424 -8.28 -15.36 -4.75
CA LEU A 424 -8.53 -13.92 -4.70
C LEU A 424 -7.76 -13.23 -3.57
N TYR A 425 -7.77 -13.82 -2.39
CA TYR A 425 -7.12 -13.27 -1.20
C TYR A 425 -5.67 -13.68 -1.04
N GLN A 426 -5.22 -14.64 -1.85
CA GLN A 426 -3.88 -15.24 -1.82
C GLN A 426 -3.61 -15.82 -0.42
N ARG A 427 -4.49 -16.71 0.01
CA ARG A 427 -4.45 -17.38 1.32
C ARG A 427 -4.61 -18.89 1.16
N PRO A 428 -4.05 -19.70 2.08
CA PRO A 428 -4.32 -21.12 2.10
C PRO A 428 -5.83 -21.38 2.24
N VAL A 429 -6.35 -22.29 1.42
CA VAL A 429 -7.79 -22.64 1.44
C VAL A 429 -8.17 -23.32 2.76
N GLU A 430 -7.23 -24.04 3.37
CA GLU A 430 -7.38 -24.68 4.67
C GLU A 430 -7.64 -23.67 5.78
N ASP A 431 -6.95 -22.52 5.77
CA ASP A 431 -7.14 -21.46 6.77
C ASP A 431 -8.53 -20.84 6.63
N LEU A 432 -8.98 -20.61 5.39
CA LEU A 432 -10.33 -20.14 5.09
C LEU A 432 -11.39 -21.13 5.58
N ARG A 433 -11.26 -22.41 5.24
CA ARG A 433 -12.19 -23.47 5.67
C ARG A 433 -12.23 -23.56 7.20
N GLN A 434 -11.07 -23.57 7.86
CA GLN A 434 -11.00 -23.69 9.32
C GLN A 434 -11.71 -22.52 10.01
N LEU A 435 -11.49 -21.29 9.55
CA LEU A 435 -12.08 -20.10 10.15
C LEU A 435 -13.60 -20.01 9.96
N ASN A 436 -14.14 -20.68 8.92
CA ASN A 436 -15.55 -20.68 8.58
C ASN A 436 -16.28 -22.00 8.89
N GLY A 437 -15.70 -22.86 9.74
CA GLY A 437 -16.39 -24.06 10.23
C GLY A 437 -16.36 -25.28 9.28
N GLY A 438 -15.46 -25.29 8.29
CA GLY A 438 -15.24 -26.38 7.36
C GLY A 438 -15.79 -26.10 5.96
N GLU A 439 -15.69 -27.10 5.08
CA GLU A 439 -16.13 -26.99 3.69
C GLU A 439 -17.67 -27.08 3.57
N HIS A 440 -18.25 -26.10 2.89
CA HIS A 440 -19.68 -26.02 2.58
C HIS A 440 -19.92 -25.11 1.37
N PRO A 441 -21.06 -25.23 0.67
CA PRO A 441 -21.44 -24.30 -0.40
C PRO A 441 -21.64 -22.89 0.16
N LEU A 442 -21.16 -21.89 -0.57
CA LEU A 442 -21.39 -20.47 -0.27
C LEU A 442 -22.45 -19.93 -1.23
N ASN A 443 -23.37 -19.12 -0.72
CA ASN A 443 -24.49 -18.53 -1.45
C ASN A 443 -24.36 -17.01 -1.48
N ASP A 444 -25.03 -16.36 -2.43
CA ASP A 444 -25.10 -14.89 -2.49
C ASP A 444 -25.54 -14.28 -1.15
N GLY A 445 -24.77 -13.31 -0.68
CA GLY A 445 -24.98 -12.64 0.60
C GLY A 445 -24.32 -13.31 1.81
N ASP A 446 -23.77 -14.52 1.68
CA ASP A 446 -23.02 -15.16 2.76
C ASP A 446 -21.81 -14.30 3.15
N GLU A 447 -21.57 -14.17 4.46
CA GLU A 447 -20.40 -13.48 5.01
C GLU A 447 -19.30 -14.50 5.34
N VAL A 448 -18.12 -14.33 4.75
CA VAL A 448 -16.98 -15.26 4.89
C VAL A 448 -15.83 -14.54 5.57
N ALA A 449 -15.37 -15.11 6.69
CA ALA A 449 -14.19 -14.63 7.40
C ALA A 449 -12.93 -15.01 6.62
N VAL A 450 -12.09 -14.03 6.30
CA VAL A 450 -10.88 -14.20 5.50
C VAL A 450 -9.64 -13.93 6.34
N PRO A 451 -8.73 -14.92 6.49
CA PRO A 451 -7.48 -14.76 7.22
C PRO A 451 -6.65 -13.57 6.70
N ASP A 452 -6.39 -12.60 7.58
CA ASP A 452 -5.65 -11.40 7.22
C ASP A 452 -4.66 -10.98 8.32
N PRO A 453 -3.42 -11.46 8.28
CA PRO A 453 -2.38 -11.08 9.24
C PRO A 453 -2.10 -9.56 9.28
N GLY A 454 -2.39 -8.84 8.19
CA GLY A 454 -2.22 -7.39 8.10
C GLY A 454 -3.37 -6.60 8.72
N PHE A 455 -4.47 -7.25 9.12
CA PHE A 455 -5.61 -6.58 9.73
C PHE A 455 -5.44 -6.37 11.24
N LEU A 456 -4.77 -7.29 11.93
CA LEU A 456 -4.57 -7.21 13.39
C LEU A 456 -3.91 -5.90 13.87
N PRO A 457 -2.90 -5.33 13.19
CA PRO A 457 -2.38 -4.01 13.55
C PRO A 457 -3.44 -2.90 13.46
N HIS A 458 -4.33 -2.94 12.45
CA HIS A 458 -5.42 -1.98 12.33
C HIS A 458 -6.43 -2.12 13.48
N LEU A 459 -6.72 -3.35 13.89
CA LEU A 459 -7.56 -3.62 15.07
C LEU A 459 -6.93 -3.10 16.36
N ALA A 460 -5.61 -3.23 16.50
CA ALA A 460 -4.88 -2.66 17.64
C ALA A 460 -4.98 -1.12 17.67
N ALA A 461 -4.87 -0.45 16.52
CA ALA A 461 -5.08 0.99 16.43
C ALA A 461 -6.53 1.36 16.82
N ARG A 462 -7.54 0.68 16.27
CA ARG A 462 -8.96 0.90 16.60
C ARG A 462 -9.27 0.70 18.09
N LEU A 463 -8.72 -0.35 18.70
CA LEU A 463 -8.81 -0.61 20.14
C LEU A 463 -8.16 0.52 20.96
N ALA A 464 -6.98 0.99 20.55
CA ALA A 464 -6.33 2.12 21.21
C ALA A 464 -7.18 3.39 21.16
N ALA A 465 -7.86 3.66 20.04
CA ALA A 465 -8.82 4.76 19.94
C ALA A 465 -10.01 4.58 20.89
N GLU A 466 -10.59 3.37 20.98
CA GLU A 466 -11.71 3.14 21.89
C GLU A 466 -11.30 3.34 23.36
N ILE A 467 -10.13 2.84 23.76
CA ILE A 467 -9.58 3.01 25.11
C ILE A 467 -9.52 4.50 25.48
N LEU A 468 -9.03 5.36 24.57
CA LEU A 468 -8.97 6.81 24.80
C LEU A 468 -10.36 7.46 24.84
N ALA A 469 -11.25 7.08 23.92
CA ALA A 469 -12.60 7.63 23.84
C ALA A 469 -13.41 7.30 25.10
N THR A 470 -13.21 6.13 25.70
CA THR A 470 -13.92 5.70 26.90
C THR A 470 -13.26 6.10 28.21
N ALA A 471 -12.01 6.60 28.19
CA ALA A 471 -11.23 6.89 29.40
C ALA A 471 -11.91 7.86 30.38
N ASP A 472 -12.66 8.84 29.87
CA ASP A 472 -13.37 9.84 30.69
C ASP A 472 -14.85 9.49 30.95
N SER A 473 -15.36 8.44 30.32
CA SER A 473 -16.80 8.14 30.32
C SER A 473 -17.30 7.54 31.65
N GLY A 474 -16.40 7.06 32.50
CA GLY A 474 -16.75 6.33 33.73
C GLY A 474 -17.48 5.00 33.51
N LEU A 475 -17.69 4.59 32.24
CA LEU A 475 -18.42 3.37 31.86
C LEU A 475 -17.63 2.10 32.20
N GLU A 476 -16.30 2.17 32.22
CA GLU A 476 -15.43 1.16 32.79
C GLU A 476 -14.32 1.84 33.63
N PRO A 477 -14.07 1.42 34.89
CA PRO A 477 -12.91 1.86 35.65
C PRO A 477 -11.65 1.20 35.07
N MET A 478 -11.21 1.69 33.91
CA MET A 478 -10.06 1.18 33.19
C MET A 478 -8.95 2.22 33.21
N GLU A 479 -7.79 1.86 33.76
CA GLU A 479 -6.58 2.63 33.53
C GLU A 479 -6.14 2.41 32.07
N PRO A 480 -6.08 3.45 31.22
CA PRO A 480 -5.82 3.27 29.80
C PRO A 480 -4.38 2.80 29.51
N LEU A 481 -3.42 3.15 30.38
CA LEU A 481 -1.99 2.94 30.13
C LEU A 481 -1.56 1.47 30.02
N PRO A 482 -1.91 0.55 30.95
CA PRO A 482 -1.54 -0.86 30.82
C PRO A 482 -2.06 -1.49 29.53
N TRP A 483 -3.27 -1.12 29.12
CA TRP A 483 -3.94 -1.64 27.94
C TRP A 483 -3.27 -1.15 26.66
N LEU A 484 -3.03 0.16 26.56
CA LEU A 484 -2.32 0.75 25.42
C LEU A 484 -0.90 0.19 25.26
N ARG A 485 -0.17 -0.04 26.37
CA ARG A 485 1.16 -0.68 26.32
C ARG A 485 1.08 -2.12 25.79
N ALA A 486 0.08 -2.86 26.21
CA ALA A 486 -0.08 -4.25 25.80
C ALA A 486 -0.62 -4.41 24.36
N LEU A 487 -1.07 -3.33 23.71
CA LEU A 487 -1.37 -3.31 22.26
C LEU A 487 -0.13 -3.21 21.37
N VAL A 488 1.01 -2.74 21.89
CA VAL A 488 2.24 -2.51 21.11
C VAL A 488 2.71 -3.76 20.32
N PRO A 489 2.77 -4.97 20.91
CA PRO A 489 3.19 -6.16 20.17
C PRO A 489 2.29 -6.52 18.99
N TYR A 490 1.01 -6.15 19.05
CA TYR A 490 0.04 -6.41 17.97
C TYR A 490 0.13 -5.37 16.85
N ALA A 491 0.65 -4.18 17.15
CA ALA A 491 0.82 -3.10 16.18
C ALA A 491 2.18 -3.12 15.47
N VAL A 492 3.21 -3.77 16.03
CA VAL A 492 4.61 -3.69 15.57
C VAL A 492 4.83 -4.06 14.10
N ARG A 493 3.97 -4.89 13.52
CA ARG A 493 4.03 -5.30 12.11
C ARG A 493 3.52 -4.25 11.13
N SER A 494 2.96 -3.14 11.64
CA SER A 494 2.57 -1.98 10.84
C SER A 494 3.06 -0.72 11.56
N PRO A 495 4.13 -0.08 11.08
CA PRO A 495 4.66 1.15 11.66
C PRO A 495 3.63 2.28 11.75
N THR A 496 2.68 2.37 10.80
CA THR A 496 1.54 3.29 10.90
C THR A 496 0.62 2.97 12.08
N ALA A 497 0.25 1.69 12.27
CA ALA A 497 -0.57 1.29 13.41
C ALA A 497 0.19 1.45 14.73
N LEU A 498 1.49 1.13 14.73
CA LEU A 498 2.37 1.30 15.88
C LEU A 498 2.46 2.79 16.26
N ASP A 499 2.66 3.69 15.29
CA ASP A 499 2.65 5.13 15.52
C ASP A 499 1.32 5.58 16.12
N ALA A 500 0.18 5.10 15.60
CA ALA A 500 -1.13 5.43 16.18
C ALA A 500 -1.29 4.94 17.63
N VAL A 501 -0.89 3.70 17.94
CA VAL A 501 -0.93 3.14 19.30
C VAL A 501 -0.01 3.90 20.24
N LEU A 502 1.22 4.21 19.81
CA LEU A 502 2.20 4.96 20.62
C LEU A 502 1.77 6.41 20.82
N THR A 503 1.22 7.07 19.80
CA THR A 503 0.62 8.40 19.89
C THR A 503 -0.42 8.42 21.01
N ARG A 504 -1.37 7.49 20.97
CA ARG A 504 -2.46 7.39 21.96
C ARG A 504 -1.96 7.02 23.35
N LEU A 505 -0.94 6.17 23.45
CA LEU A 505 -0.24 5.87 24.70
C LEU A 505 0.39 7.12 25.33
N VAL A 506 1.10 7.93 24.55
CA VAL A 506 1.70 9.19 25.03
C VAL A 506 0.62 10.18 25.45
N LEU A 507 -0.43 10.37 24.64
CA LEU A 507 -1.56 11.24 25.01
C LEU A 507 -2.18 10.81 26.35
N ALA A 508 -2.45 9.52 26.55
CA ALA A 508 -2.96 8.99 27.80
C ALA A 508 -2.02 9.25 28.98
N GLN A 509 -0.71 9.08 28.78
CA GLN A 509 0.31 9.34 29.80
C GLN A 509 0.33 10.83 30.22
N CYS A 510 0.11 11.75 29.27
CA CYS A 510 0.08 13.19 29.53
C CYS A 510 -1.11 13.67 30.38
N ARG A 511 -2.20 12.90 30.44
CA ARG A 511 -3.38 13.24 31.26
C ARG A 511 -3.28 12.78 32.71
N TRP A 512 -2.22 12.05 33.08
CA TRP A 512 -2.01 11.68 34.47
C TRP A 512 -1.74 12.92 35.34
N ASN A 513 -1.99 12.81 36.64
CA ASN A 513 -1.78 13.88 37.61
C ASN A 513 -0.79 13.41 38.69
N PRO A 514 0.37 14.07 38.86
CA PRO A 514 0.85 15.21 38.05
C PRO A 514 1.16 14.78 36.60
N PRO A 515 1.08 15.72 35.63
CA PRO A 515 1.50 15.42 34.26
C PRO A 515 3.00 15.07 34.23
N PRO A 516 3.45 14.29 33.23
CA PRO A 516 4.86 13.95 33.08
C PRO A 516 5.72 15.21 32.96
N ASP A 517 6.93 15.17 33.53
CA ASP A 517 7.87 16.27 33.39
C ASP A 517 8.47 16.33 31.97
N SER A 518 9.12 17.46 31.64
CA SER A 518 9.77 17.65 30.34
C SER A 518 10.89 16.63 30.06
N ARG A 519 11.47 16.01 31.10
CA ARG A 519 12.54 15.00 30.95
C ARG A 519 12.03 13.73 30.27
N LEU A 520 10.76 13.38 30.48
CA LEU A 520 10.15 12.26 29.74
C LEU A 520 10.07 12.58 28.24
N ALA A 521 9.70 13.81 27.89
CA ALA A 521 9.69 14.28 26.49
C ALA A 521 11.09 14.16 25.87
N ASP A 522 12.11 14.65 26.58
CA ASP A 522 13.50 14.66 26.09
C ASP A 522 14.07 13.23 25.96
N ALA A 523 13.71 12.34 26.88
CA ALA A 523 14.08 10.93 26.80
C ALA A 523 13.44 10.22 25.59
N LEU A 524 12.17 10.50 25.31
CA LEU A 524 11.46 9.97 24.14
C LEU A 524 12.02 10.52 22.83
N ASP A 525 12.30 11.83 22.76
CA ASP A 525 12.96 12.44 21.60
C ASP A 525 14.34 11.83 21.35
N ALA A 526 15.12 11.58 22.39
CA ALA A 526 16.43 10.93 22.28
C ALA A 526 16.34 9.48 21.76
N VAL A 527 15.23 8.78 22.04
CA VAL A 527 14.97 7.45 21.48
C VAL A 527 14.54 7.55 20.01
N LEU A 528 13.68 8.50 19.66
CA LEU A 528 13.25 8.70 18.27
C LEU A 528 14.38 9.15 17.36
N ALA A 529 15.27 10.03 17.84
CA ALA A 529 16.44 10.49 17.10
C ALA A 529 17.46 9.36 16.80
N ARG A 530 17.35 8.20 17.47
CA ARG A 530 18.17 7.02 17.20
C ARG A 530 17.55 6.08 16.18
N ARG A 531 16.31 6.32 15.74
CA ARG A 531 15.73 5.54 14.64
C ARG A 531 16.55 5.85 13.38
N PRO A 532 16.97 4.82 12.62
CA PRO A 532 17.51 5.07 11.30
C PRO A 532 16.47 5.84 10.48
N PRO A 533 16.87 6.82 9.65
CA PRO A 533 15.93 7.44 8.73
C PRO A 533 15.26 6.33 7.91
N VAL A 534 13.93 6.41 7.78
CA VAL A 534 13.20 5.60 6.79
C VAL A 534 13.75 6.06 5.43
N VAL A 535 14.51 5.19 4.78
CA VAL A 535 15.15 5.44 3.48
C VAL A 535 14.12 5.32 2.38
#